data_AF-A0A430LA77-F1
#
_entry.id   AF-A0A430LA77-F1
#
_cell.length_a   1.000
_cell.length_b   1.000
_cell.length_c   1.000
_cell.angle_alpha   90.00
_cell.angle_beta   90.00
_cell.angle_gamma   90.00
#
_symmetry.space_group_name_H-M   'P 1'
#
loop_
_entity.id
_entity.type
_entity.pdbx_description
1 polymer ?
#
loop_
_entity_poly.entity_id
_entity_poly.type
_entity_poly.pdbx_seq_one_letter_code
_entity_poly.pdbx_strand_id
1 'polypeptide(L)'
;MAKSSRSSTRKANNRRLVANVFGPAESARAERLSAKLLELAQQPKPESSDVKMSVDEDNEDSNEKEDAQEDATTMDVDSGKPSSGRIEKKRGDKRKQKKSKIVFASYASRSKGKKKRSS
;
A
#
# COMPACT_ATOMS: atom_id res chain seq x y z
N MET A 1 -8.73 -27.30 2.93
CA MET A 1 -8.72 -26.35 1.80
C MET A 1 -7.60 -25.34 1.99
N ALA A 2 -6.77 -25.12 0.98
CA ALA A 2 -5.82 -24.01 1.00
C ALA A 2 -6.58 -22.68 1.01
N LYS A 3 -6.03 -21.66 1.69
CA LYS A 3 -6.62 -20.32 1.68
C LYS A 3 -6.29 -19.62 0.36
N SER A 4 -7.24 -18.86 -0.20
CA SER A 4 -6.99 -18.02 -1.38
C SER A 4 -5.90 -16.97 -1.11
N SER A 5 -5.20 -16.53 -2.17
CA SER A 5 -4.28 -15.38 -2.14
C SER A 5 -4.94 -14.11 -1.60
N ARG A 6 -6.25 -13.95 -1.84
CA ARG A 6 -7.03 -12.80 -1.37
C ARG A 6 -7.54 -12.93 0.07
N SER A 7 -7.32 -14.07 0.74
CA SER A 7 -7.75 -14.29 2.12
C SER A 7 -7.20 -13.21 3.05
N SER A 8 -8.07 -12.63 3.88
CA SER A 8 -7.72 -11.59 4.85
C SER A 8 -6.60 -12.03 5.79
N THR A 9 -6.62 -13.29 6.22
CA THR A 9 -5.60 -13.84 7.12
C THR A 9 -4.21 -13.87 6.48
N ARG A 10 -4.09 -14.28 5.22
CA ARG A 10 -2.81 -14.25 4.48
C ARG A 10 -2.32 -12.82 4.28
N LYS A 11 -3.20 -11.90 3.85
CA LYS A 11 -2.86 -10.49 3.68
C LYS A 11 -2.34 -9.83 4.97
N ALA A 12 -3.00 -10.09 6.09
CA ALA A 12 -2.59 -9.53 7.38
C ALA A 12 -1.22 -10.05 7.83
N ASN A 13 -0.91 -11.32 7.59
CA ASN A 13 0.40 -11.88 7.91
C ASN A 13 1.49 -11.31 6.98
N ASN A 14 1.26 -11.26 5.67
CA ASN A 14 2.22 -10.71 4.72
C ASN A 14 2.55 -9.24 5.01
N ARG A 15 1.55 -8.43 5.40
CA ARG A 15 1.79 -7.03 5.81
C ARG A 15 2.75 -6.93 7.00
N ARG A 16 2.66 -7.84 7.97
CA ARG A 16 3.57 -7.88 9.12
C ARG A 16 4.97 -8.29 8.71
N LEU A 17 5.10 -9.27 7.80
CA LEU A 17 6.40 -9.68 7.26
C LEU A 17 7.06 -8.54 6.48
N VAL A 18 6.29 -7.81 5.67
CA VAL A 18 6.78 -6.62 4.97
C VAL A 18 7.23 -5.56 5.96
N ALA A 19 6.44 -5.25 6.99
CA ALA A 19 6.82 -4.22 7.95
C ALA A 19 8.08 -4.57 8.76
N ASN A 20 8.22 -5.83 9.18
CA ASN A 20 9.26 -6.22 10.14
C ASN A 20 10.52 -6.77 9.49
N VAL A 21 10.40 -7.47 8.37
CA VAL A 21 11.50 -8.23 7.76
C VAL A 21 11.93 -7.58 6.46
N PHE A 22 11.01 -7.39 5.52
CA PHE A 22 11.37 -6.95 4.17
C PHE A 22 11.61 -5.45 4.07
N GLY A 23 10.81 -4.63 4.76
CA GLY A 23 10.93 -3.17 4.75
C GLY A 23 12.30 -2.68 5.21
N PRO A 24 12.79 -3.08 6.40
CA PRO A 24 14.11 -2.67 6.87
C PRO A 24 15.26 -3.21 5.99
N ALA A 25 15.10 -4.41 5.42
CA ALA A 25 16.12 -4.97 4.53
C ALA A 25 16.22 -4.20 3.20
N GLU A 26 15.07 -3.81 2.64
CA GLU A 26 14.97 -3.01 1.42
C GLU A 26 15.50 -1.58 1.65
N SER A 27 15.18 -0.94 2.78
CA SER A 27 15.70 0.39 3.10
C SER A 27 17.23 0.38 3.22
N ALA A 28 17.80 -0.58 3.94
CA ALA A 28 19.24 -0.72 4.05
C ALA A 28 19.91 -1.03 2.70
N ARG A 29 19.20 -1.68 1.77
CA ARG A 29 19.69 -1.88 0.40
C ARG A 29 19.66 -0.58 -0.39
N ALA A 30 18.59 0.20 -0.29
CA ALA A 30 18.47 1.49 -0.94
C ALA A 30 19.56 2.46 -0.46
N GLU A 31 19.81 2.54 0.85
CA GLU A 31 20.87 3.38 1.44
C GLU A 31 22.27 3.02 0.88
N ARG A 32 22.58 1.73 0.78
CA ARG A 32 23.85 1.26 0.20
C ARG A 32 23.99 1.64 -1.27
N LEU A 33 22.92 1.47 -2.05
CA LEU A 33 22.94 1.84 -3.46
C LEU A 33 23.05 3.35 -3.64
N SER A 34 22.35 4.16 -2.85
CA SER A 34 22.47 5.62 -2.91
C SER A 34 23.88 6.08 -2.55
N ALA A 35 24.51 5.48 -1.53
CA ALA A 35 25.89 5.81 -1.17
C ALA A 35 26.86 5.51 -2.33
N LYS A 36 26.71 4.35 -2.97
CA LYS A 36 27.53 3.97 -4.14
C LYS A 36 27.33 4.92 -5.32
N LEU A 37 26.10 5.38 -5.57
CA LEU A 37 25.81 6.33 -6.64
C LEU A 37 26.43 7.71 -6.37
N LEU A 38 26.40 8.17 -5.11
CA LEU A 38 27.06 9.41 -4.71
C LEU A 38 28.58 9.32 -4.82
N GLU A 39 29.17 8.18 -4.44
CA GLU A 39 30.61 7.92 -4.63
C GLU A 39 30.99 8.00 -6.11
N LEU A 40 30.23 7.35 -7.00
CA LEU A 40 30.46 7.42 -8.45
C LEU A 40 30.30 8.84 -9.01
N ALA A 41 29.34 9.62 -8.50
CA ALA A 41 29.15 11.00 -8.93
C ALA A 41 30.28 11.93 -8.48
N GLN A 42 30.92 11.64 -7.35
CA GLN A 42 32.07 12.38 -6.83
C GLN A 42 33.38 12.01 -7.52
N GLN A 43 33.46 10.83 -8.15
CA GLN A 43 34.63 10.45 -8.92
C GLN A 43 34.84 11.47 -10.06
N PRO A 44 36.08 11.94 -10.27
CA PRO A 44 36.36 12.81 -11.40
C PRO A 44 35.96 12.08 -12.68
N LYS A 45 35.31 12.81 -13.59
CA LYS A 45 34.89 12.26 -14.88
C LYS A 45 36.10 11.55 -15.49
N PRO A 46 36.03 10.23 -15.75
CA PRO A 46 37.15 9.52 -16.33
C PRO A 46 37.51 10.22 -17.65
N GLU A 47 38.82 10.34 -17.92
CA GLU A 47 39.29 10.91 -19.18
C GLU A 47 38.58 10.19 -20.31
N SER A 48 37.79 10.94 -21.08
CA SER A 48 37.02 10.41 -22.19
C SER A 48 38.00 9.90 -23.24
N SER A 49 38.23 8.58 -23.27
CA SER A 49 38.81 7.94 -24.45
C SER A 49 37.82 8.18 -25.60
N ASP A 50 38.27 8.94 -26.59
CA ASP A 50 37.54 9.44 -27.75
C ASP A 50 36.52 8.44 -28.35
N VAL A 51 35.26 8.55 -27.92
CA VAL A 51 34.09 8.31 -28.78
C VAL A 51 33.06 9.39 -28.45
N LYS A 52 33.18 10.52 -29.15
CA LYS A 52 32.17 11.58 -29.18
C LYS A 52 30.93 11.06 -29.90
N MET A 53 29.90 10.68 -29.16
CA MET A 53 28.54 10.68 -29.69
C MET A 53 27.92 12.01 -29.24
N SER A 54 27.91 12.99 -30.13
CA SER A 54 27.21 14.26 -29.93
C SER A 54 25.72 13.96 -29.83
N VAL A 55 25.12 14.28 -28.69
CA VAL A 55 23.69 14.58 -28.62
C VAL A 55 23.63 15.92 -27.91
N ASP A 56 23.70 16.96 -28.73
CA ASP A 56 23.55 18.34 -28.30
C ASP A 56 22.13 18.56 -27.78
N GLU A 57 22.07 19.29 -26.67
CA GLU A 57 20.86 19.83 -26.05
C GLU A 57 20.35 20.98 -26.94
N ASP A 58 19.15 20.86 -27.51
CA ASP A 58 18.40 22.03 -27.97
C ASP A 58 16.90 21.85 -27.72
N ASN A 59 16.31 22.98 -27.34
CA ASN A 59 15.00 23.18 -26.76
C ASN A 59 13.92 23.42 -27.84
N GLU A 60 12.70 22.93 -27.58
CA GLU A 60 11.39 23.36 -28.12
C GLU A 60 11.05 23.24 -29.63
N ASP A 61 9.92 22.52 -29.87
CA ASP A 61 8.90 22.65 -30.92
C ASP A 61 9.28 22.62 -32.41
N SER A 62 8.85 21.57 -33.14
CA SER A 62 7.64 21.59 -33.99
C SER A 62 7.63 20.52 -35.10
N ASN A 63 6.60 19.66 -35.02
CA ASN A 63 5.74 19.13 -36.09
C ASN A 63 6.26 18.29 -37.29
N GLU A 64 5.61 17.12 -37.41
CA GLU A 64 5.19 16.40 -38.65
C GLU A 64 6.30 15.73 -39.50
N LYS A 65 6.25 14.46 -39.95
CA LYS A 65 5.22 13.41 -40.03
C LYS A 65 5.91 12.09 -40.47
N GLU A 66 5.41 10.97 -39.95
CA GLU A 66 5.07 9.69 -40.64
C GLU A 66 6.19 8.95 -41.42
N ASP A 67 6.44 7.63 -41.29
CA ASP A 67 5.54 6.51 -41.04
C ASP A 67 6.25 5.22 -40.58
N ALA A 68 5.51 4.45 -39.77
CA ALA A 68 5.39 2.98 -39.66
C ALA A 68 6.65 2.11 -39.33
N GLN A 69 6.64 1.14 -38.41
CA GLN A 69 5.53 0.29 -37.95
C GLN A 69 5.90 -0.38 -36.59
N GLU A 70 5.03 -0.14 -35.60
CA GLU A 70 4.46 -1.05 -34.60
C GLU A 70 5.32 -2.17 -33.98
N ASP A 71 5.48 -2.15 -32.64
CA ASP A 71 4.91 -3.22 -31.80
C ASP A 71 4.91 -2.87 -30.30
N ALA A 72 3.69 -2.57 -29.82
CA ALA A 72 3.13 -2.91 -28.52
C ALA A 72 3.99 -2.73 -27.25
N THR A 73 4.02 -1.52 -26.66
CA THR A 73 3.98 -1.35 -25.17
C THR A 73 3.69 0.08 -24.70
N THR A 74 2.93 0.88 -25.46
CA THR A 74 2.25 2.05 -24.86
C THR A 74 1.10 1.55 -24.00
N MET A 75 1.40 1.30 -22.73
CA MET A 75 0.39 0.96 -21.73
C MET A 75 -0.46 2.21 -21.45
N ASP A 76 -1.76 2.07 -21.69
CA ASP A 76 -2.79 3.04 -21.36
C ASP A 76 -2.67 3.43 -19.87
N VAL A 77 -2.29 4.68 -19.62
CA VAL A 77 -2.23 5.22 -18.26
C VAL A 77 -3.66 5.54 -17.87
N ASP A 78 -4.30 4.58 -17.19
CA ASP A 78 -5.58 4.76 -16.52
C ASP A 78 -5.51 5.96 -15.54
N SER A 79 -5.73 7.15 -16.08
CA SER A 79 -5.88 8.41 -15.34
C SER A 79 -7.28 8.50 -14.73
N GLY A 80 -7.87 7.36 -14.37
CA GLY A 80 -9.12 7.27 -13.67
C GLY A 80 -8.85 7.25 -12.18
N LYS A 81 -8.84 8.41 -11.53
CA LYS A 81 -8.83 8.49 -10.07
C LYS A 81 -10.06 7.72 -9.56
N PRO A 82 -9.95 6.55 -8.90
CA PRO A 82 -11.14 5.97 -8.29
C PRO A 82 -11.43 6.85 -7.08
N SER A 83 -12.42 7.72 -7.18
CA SER A 83 -13.05 8.30 -6.00
C SER A 83 -13.70 7.14 -5.25
N SER A 84 -12.92 6.49 -4.39
CA SER A 84 -13.41 5.46 -3.50
C SER A 84 -14.31 6.15 -2.49
N GLY A 85 -15.56 6.39 -2.88
CA GLY A 85 -16.62 6.76 -1.97
C GLY A 85 -16.56 5.77 -0.82
N ARG A 86 -16.26 6.27 0.37
CA ARG A 86 -16.18 5.49 1.59
C ARG A 86 -17.59 4.96 1.82
N ILE A 87 -17.87 3.73 1.36
CA ILE A 87 -19.08 3.01 1.71
C ILE A 87 -18.94 2.73 3.21
N GLU A 88 -19.44 3.65 4.02
CA GLU A 88 -19.70 3.41 5.42
C GLU A 88 -20.70 2.27 5.47
N LYS A 89 -20.18 1.05 5.62
CA LYS A 89 -20.99 -0.09 6.04
C LYS A 89 -21.54 0.27 7.41
N LYS A 90 -22.72 0.91 7.44
CA LYS A 90 -23.59 0.90 8.60
C LYS A 90 -23.79 -0.58 8.90
N ARG A 91 -23.05 -1.05 9.90
CA ARG A 91 -23.27 -2.38 10.49
C ARG A 91 -24.74 -2.38 10.84
N GLY A 92 -25.53 -3.19 10.13
CA GLY A 92 -26.95 -3.31 10.41
C GLY A 92 -27.10 -3.51 11.91
N ASP A 93 -27.76 -2.58 12.57
CA ASP A 93 -28.11 -2.70 13.99
C ASP A 93 -28.96 -3.95 14.10
N LYS A 94 -28.29 -5.08 14.40
CA LYS A 94 -28.94 -6.29 14.85
C LYS A 94 -29.52 -5.92 16.20
N ARG A 95 -30.73 -5.37 16.17
CA ARG A 95 -31.60 -5.16 17.33
C ARG A 95 -31.57 -6.48 18.09
N LYS A 96 -30.85 -6.50 19.22
CA LYS A 96 -30.76 -7.67 20.09
C LYS A 96 -32.16 -7.95 20.59
N GLN A 97 -32.86 -8.87 19.94
CA GLN A 97 -34.13 -9.37 20.44
C GLN A 97 -33.86 -9.97 21.82
N LYS A 98 -34.41 -9.33 22.87
CA LYS A 98 -34.28 -9.79 24.24
C LYS A 98 -35.07 -11.10 24.34
N LYS A 99 -34.36 -12.23 24.40
CA LYS A 99 -34.98 -13.52 24.73
C LYS A 99 -35.56 -13.40 26.14
N SER A 100 -36.85 -13.64 26.33
CA SER A 100 -37.49 -13.69 27.64
C SER A 100 -36.91 -14.87 28.42
N LYS A 101 -36.04 -14.59 29.38
CA LYS A 101 -35.49 -15.61 30.28
C LYS A 101 -36.44 -15.78 31.45
N ILE A 102 -37.29 -16.80 31.38
CA ILE A 102 -37.93 -17.40 32.57
C ILE A 102 -36.86 -18.27 33.24
N VAL A 103 -35.78 -17.65 33.71
CA VAL A 103 -34.70 -18.31 34.46
C VAL A 103 -34.29 -17.37 35.57
N PHE A 104 -34.17 -17.90 36.78
CA PHE A 104 -33.76 -17.13 37.95
C PHE A 104 -32.39 -16.48 37.72
N ALA A 105 -32.29 -15.19 38.07
CA ALA A 105 -31.04 -14.44 37.97
C ALA A 105 -29.94 -15.14 38.80
N SER A 106 -28.78 -15.38 38.16
CA SER A 106 -27.64 -16.05 38.78
C SER A 106 -27.03 -15.22 39.92
N TYR A 107 -26.40 -15.88 40.89
CA TYR A 107 -25.94 -15.25 42.14
C TYR A 107 -25.01 -14.04 41.91
N ALA A 108 -24.10 -14.11 40.93
CA ALA A 108 -23.19 -13.01 40.56
C ALA A 108 -23.91 -11.76 40.01
N SER A 109 -25.11 -11.92 39.45
CA SER A 109 -25.90 -10.78 38.95
C SER A 109 -26.68 -10.05 40.06
N ARG A 110 -26.95 -10.70 41.19
CA ARG A 110 -27.65 -10.09 42.33
C ARG A 110 -26.78 -9.11 43.11
N SER A 111 -25.48 -9.40 43.26
CA SER A 111 -24.55 -8.54 44.00
C SER A 111 -24.21 -7.24 43.26
N LYS A 112 -24.25 -7.24 41.92
CA LYS A 112 -23.98 -6.07 41.08
C LYS A 112 -25.13 -5.06 41.04
N GLY A 113 -26.37 -5.48 41.33
CA GLY A 113 -27.56 -4.63 41.29
C GLY A 113 -27.75 -3.71 42.50
N LYS A 114 -27.14 -4.01 43.65
CA LYS A 114 -27.31 -3.21 44.87
C LYS A 114 -26.52 -1.89 44.90
N LYS A 115 -25.60 -1.67 43.96
CA LYS A 115 -24.66 -0.52 43.98
C LYS A 115 -25.14 0.74 43.23
N LYS A 116 -26.37 0.73 42.69
CA LYS A 116 -26.94 1.86 41.91
C LYS A 116 -28.27 2.39 42.45
N ARG A 117 -28.46 2.36 43.77
CA ARG A 117 -29.60 3.01 44.44
C ARG A 117 -29.10 3.79 45.65
N SER A 118 -28.33 4.84 45.39
CA SER A 118 -27.98 5.88 46.35
C SER A 118 -27.59 7.15 45.59
N SER A 119 -28.61 7.83 45.06
CA SER A 119 -28.64 9.25 44.70
C SER A 119 -30.08 9.58 44.31
#